data_AF-A0A2U1F3Z3-F1
#
_entry.id   AF-A0A2U1F3Z3-F1
#
_cell.length_a   1.000
_cell.length_b   1.000
_cell.length_c   1.000
_cell.angle_alpha   90.00
_cell.angle_beta   90.00
_cell.angle_gamma   90.00
#
_symmetry.space_group_name_H-M   'P 1'
#
loop_
_entity.id
_entity.type
_entity.pdbx_description
1 polymer ?
#
loop_
_entity_poly.entity_id
_entity_poly.type
_entity_poly.pdbx_seq_one_letter_code
_entity_poly.pdbx_strand_id
1 'polypeptide(L)'
;MAPASFLTLPARAPKPRSVGLTHVLDPGATSARAADLLGGGAPYVDIWKTGWGTAYVDGRVGEKLAVLADHDVASCLGGTLLEIAWAQGAAEACLAWADAAGFTHVEVSRGTVPMSLDAKHELVRRAADRFVVLTEVGAKDPHQQRSLGQWSDEAGRDRAAGAALVVAEGRQSGTVGIYDGEGSVREAVVDAVVDAVGLDGVVFEAPRAGQQAWFIRRFGPGVNLGNVALEEILSVETLRLGLRSDTAHVSVPDAITPEPVR
;
A
#
# COMPACT_ATOMS: atom_id res chain seq x y z
N MET A 1 17.98 25.96 1.60
CA MET A 1 18.58 25.61 2.91
C MET A 1 19.10 24.18 2.78
N ALA A 2 20.29 23.86 3.29
CA ALA A 2 20.76 22.47 3.30
C ALA A 2 19.85 21.61 4.20
N PRO A 3 19.61 20.34 3.88
CA PRO A 3 18.85 19.44 4.75
C PRO A 3 19.56 19.24 6.08
N ALA A 4 18.79 19.00 7.15
CA ALA A 4 19.34 18.68 8.47
C ALA A 4 20.15 17.38 8.43
N SER A 5 21.34 17.38 9.03
CA SER A 5 22.27 16.24 8.99
C SER A 5 22.95 15.96 10.35
N PHE A 6 22.33 16.39 11.44
CA PHE A 6 22.90 16.28 12.80
C PHE A 6 22.59 14.95 13.50
N LEU A 7 21.79 14.07 12.88
CA LEU A 7 21.43 12.74 13.41
C LEU A 7 22.00 11.63 12.51
N THR A 8 22.38 10.52 13.13
CA THR A 8 22.58 9.24 12.44
C THR A 8 21.24 8.56 12.35
N LEU A 9 20.74 8.34 11.13
CA LEU A 9 19.42 7.76 10.88
C LEU A 9 19.53 6.47 10.06
N PRO A 10 18.53 5.58 10.14
CA PRO A 10 18.46 4.39 9.30
C PRO A 10 18.55 4.74 7.81
N ALA A 11 19.27 3.89 7.06
CA ALA A 11 19.32 4.03 5.62
C ALA A 11 17.94 3.75 4.99
N ARG A 12 17.57 4.56 4.00
CA ARG A 12 16.37 4.38 3.18
C ARG A 12 16.78 4.11 1.73
N ALA A 13 16.05 3.22 1.06
CA ALA A 13 16.25 2.98 -0.36
C ALA A 13 15.93 4.26 -1.17
N PRO A 14 16.70 4.59 -2.22
CA PRO A 14 16.37 5.69 -3.11
C PRO A 14 15.20 5.32 -4.03
N LYS A 15 14.55 6.33 -4.63
CA LYS A 15 13.59 6.11 -5.72
C LYS A 15 14.30 5.76 -7.04
N PRO A 16 13.69 4.95 -7.93
CA PRO A 16 12.48 4.17 -7.71
C PRO A 16 12.73 3.03 -6.71
N ARG A 17 11.87 2.91 -5.69
CA ARG A 17 12.04 1.92 -4.62
C ARG A 17 11.47 0.57 -5.04
N SER A 18 12.15 -0.50 -4.63
CA SER A 18 11.62 -1.87 -4.67
C SER A 18 11.26 -2.42 -3.28
N VAL A 19 11.68 -1.72 -2.22
CA VAL A 19 11.44 -2.06 -0.81
C VAL A 19 11.23 -0.78 0.00
N GLY A 20 10.57 -0.90 1.14
CA GLY A 20 10.23 0.22 2.01
C GLY A 20 9.28 1.19 1.34
N LEU A 21 8.37 0.65 0.51
CA LEU A 21 7.38 1.39 -0.25
C LEU A 21 6.38 2.09 0.68
N THR A 22 5.99 3.30 0.31
CA THR A 22 4.83 4.01 0.83
C THR A 22 3.76 4.06 -0.25
N HIS A 23 2.72 3.26 -0.06
CA HIS A 23 1.53 3.21 -0.89
C HIS A 23 0.40 3.97 -0.18
N VAL A 24 0.07 5.17 -0.67
CA VAL A 24 -0.96 6.03 -0.08
C VAL A 24 -2.36 5.69 -0.62
N LEU A 25 -3.38 5.90 0.22
CA LEU A 25 -4.78 5.83 -0.19
C LEU A 25 -5.35 7.24 -0.32
N ASP A 26 -5.84 7.56 -1.51
CA ASP A 26 -6.52 8.81 -1.82
C ASP A 26 -8.03 8.60 -1.97
N PRO A 27 -8.86 9.07 -1.01
CA PRO A 27 -10.31 8.92 -1.08
C PRO A 27 -11.02 10.03 -1.89
N GLY A 28 -10.29 10.94 -2.55
CA GLY A 28 -10.88 12.00 -3.38
C GLY A 28 -10.20 13.37 -3.31
N ALA A 29 -8.90 13.43 -3.08
CA ALA A 29 -8.12 14.66 -3.14
C ALA A 29 -8.13 15.26 -4.56
N THR A 30 -8.18 16.59 -4.61
CA THR A 30 -8.03 17.35 -5.86
C THR A 30 -6.58 17.32 -6.35
N SER A 31 -6.36 17.63 -7.63
CA SER A 31 -5.02 17.82 -8.19
C SER A 31 -4.21 18.86 -7.43
N ALA A 32 -4.83 19.97 -7.01
CA ALA A 32 -4.18 21.00 -6.20
C ALA A 32 -3.73 20.48 -4.82
N ARG A 33 -4.56 19.67 -4.15
CA ARG A 33 -4.19 19.06 -2.87
C ARG A 33 -3.08 18.02 -3.03
N ALA A 34 -3.12 17.22 -4.10
CA ALA A 34 -2.04 16.29 -4.42
C ALA A 34 -0.71 17.05 -4.65
N ALA A 35 -0.74 18.15 -5.40
CA ALA A 35 0.43 18.98 -5.64
C ALA A 35 1.00 19.60 -4.35
N ASP A 36 0.13 20.12 -3.48
CA ASP A 36 0.52 20.66 -2.17
C ASP A 36 1.23 19.60 -1.30
N LEU A 37 0.65 18.41 -1.20
CA LEU A 37 1.24 17.30 -0.43
C LEU A 37 2.57 16.83 -1.03
N LEU A 38 2.65 16.71 -2.36
CA LEU A 38 3.83 16.20 -3.04
C LEU A 38 4.97 17.22 -3.10
N GLY A 39 4.69 18.53 -3.02
CA GLY A 39 5.71 19.57 -2.99
C GLY A 39 6.76 19.41 -1.88
N GLY A 40 6.40 18.74 -0.77
CA GLY A 40 7.36 18.31 0.26
C GLY A 40 7.39 16.80 0.51
N GLY A 41 6.31 16.09 0.19
CA GLY A 41 6.14 14.67 0.49
C GLY A 41 6.59 13.71 -0.61
N ALA A 42 6.82 14.18 -1.84
CA ALA A 42 7.12 13.32 -2.99
C ALA A 42 8.28 12.33 -2.78
N PRO A 43 9.39 12.69 -2.11
CA PRO A 43 10.46 11.74 -1.84
C PRO A 43 10.01 10.51 -1.03
N TYR A 44 8.90 10.59 -0.30
CA TYR A 44 8.42 9.58 0.66
C TYR A 44 7.17 8.83 0.21
N VAL A 45 6.65 9.11 -0.99
CA VAL A 45 5.49 8.43 -1.58
C VAL A 45 5.92 7.69 -2.84
N ASP A 46 5.61 6.41 -2.95
CA ASP A 46 6.00 5.60 -4.11
C ASP A 46 4.79 5.29 -4.99
N ILE A 47 3.65 4.93 -4.38
CA ILE A 47 2.41 4.59 -5.08
C ILE A 47 1.26 5.39 -4.49
N TRP A 48 0.40 5.93 -5.36
CA TRP A 48 -0.79 6.69 -5.01
C TRP A 48 -2.05 5.98 -5.54
N LYS A 49 -2.76 5.28 -4.65
CA LYS A 49 -4.00 4.58 -5.00
C LYS A 49 -5.17 5.55 -5.00
N THR A 50 -5.77 5.75 -6.16
CA THR A 50 -7.06 6.45 -6.28
C THR A 50 -8.16 5.50 -5.79
N GLY A 51 -8.66 5.78 -4.58
CA GLY A 51 -9.46 4.85 -3.77
C GLY A 51 -10.77 4.44 -4.41
N TRP A 52 -11.06 3.14 -4.34
CA TRP A 52 -12.24 2.47 -4.92
C TRP A 52 -12.61 3.03 -6.30
N GLY A 53 -13.87 3.45 -6.47
CA GLY A 53 -14.41 4.06 -7.69
C GLY A 53 -14.27 5.57 -7.79
N THR A 54 -13.44 6.24 -6.97
CA THR A 54 -13.32 7.71 -7.02
C THR A 54 -12.84 8.20 -8.39
N ALA A 55 -11.93 7.47 -9.04
CA ALA A 55 -11.43 7.80 -10.37
C ALA A 55 -12.53 7.89 -11.44
N TYR A 56 -13.64 7.16 -11.26
CA TYR A 56 -14.77 7.15 -12.20
C TYR A 56 -15.65 8.39 -12.08
N VAL A 57 -15.70 9.02 -10.90
CA VAL A 57 -16.53 10.21 -10.63
C VAL A 57 -15.72 11.50 -10.61
N ASP A 58 -14.40 11.43 -10.47
CA ASP A 58 -13.49 12.57 -10.56
C ASP A 58 -13.30 13.01 -12.01
N GLY A 59 -14.08 14.00 -12.43
CA GLY A 59 -13.99 14.60 -13.77
C GLY A 59 -12.66 15.28 -14.09
N ARG A 60 -11.73 15.37 -13.13
CA ARG A 60 -10.40 15.95 -13.28
C ARG A 60 -9.29 14.97 -12.91
N VAL A 61 -9.57 13.67 -12.88
CA VAL A 61 -8.59 12.62 -12.52
C VAL A 61 -7.29 12.75 -13.32
N GLY A 62 -7.37 13.04 -14.62
CA GLY A 62 -6.19 13.21 -15.48
C GLY A 62 -5.24 14.32 -15.04
N GLU A 63 -5.76 15.42 -14.46
CA GLU A 63 -4.92 16.49 -13.91
C GLU A 63 -4.15 16.01 -12.68
N LYS A 64 -4.80 15.21 -11.82
CA LYS A 64 -4.12 14.61 -10.67
C LYS A 64 -3.06 13.62 -11.12
N LEU A 65 -3.35 12.78 -12.11
CA LEU A 65 -2.38 11.84 -12.67
C LEU A 65 -1.14 12.55 -13.24
N ALA A 66 -1.32 13.69 -13.91
CA ALA A 66 -0.20 14.52 -14.37
C ALA A 66 0.66 15.02 -13.19
N VAL A 67 0.03 15.51 -12.12
CA VAL A 67 0.75 15.93 -10.90
C VAL A 67 1.54 14.78 -10.27
N LEU A 68 0.99 13.57 -10.24
CA LEU A 68 1.69 12.39 -9.72
C LEU A 68 2.91 12.04 -10.59
N ALA A 69 2.74 12.07 -11.91
CA ALA A 69 3.82 11.81 -12.86
C ALA A 69 4.96 12.83 -12.73
N ASP A 70 4.65 14.12 -12.57
CA ASP A 70 5.64 15.20 -12.37
C ASP A 70 6.50 15.02 -11.11
N HIS A 71 6.08 14.17 -10.17
CA HIS A 71 6.75 13.90 -8.89
C HIS A 71 7.31 12.47 -8.78
N ASP A 72 7.39 11.73 -9.89
CA ASP A 72 7.82 10.32 -9.91
C ASP A 72 7.03 9.47 -8.89
N VAL A 73 5.71 9.65 -8.86
CA VAL A 73 4.78 8.86 -8.04
C VAL A 73 3.90 8.01 -8.94
N ALA A 74 3.89 6.71 -8.70
CA ALA A 74 3.10 5.78 -9.47
C ALA A 74 1.59 5.94 -9.17
N SER A 75 0.79 6.18 -10.20
CA SER A 75 -0.66 6.20 -10.12
C SER A 75 -1.25 4.78 -10.13
N CYS A 76 -2.04 4.43 -9.11
CA CYS A 76 -2.70 3.13 -9.00
C CYS A 76 -4.23 3.27 -9.03
N LEU A 77 -4.89 2.53 -9.92
CA LEU A 77 -6.35 2.45 -9.97
C LEU A 77 -6.86 1.48 -8.89
N GLY A 78 -7.82 1.92 -8.06
CA GLY A 78 -8.36 1.11 -6.97
C GLY A 78 -9.12 -0.14 -7.45
N GLY A 79 -8.90 -1.28 -6.78
CA GLY A 79 -9.38 -2.58 -7.25
C GLY A 79 -10.89 -2.73 -7.22
N THR A 80 -11.58 -2.07 -6.29
CA THR A 80 -13.05 -2.09 -6.23
C THR A 80 -13.70 -1.58 -7.53
N LEU A 81 -13.10 -0.59 -8.22
CA LEU A 81 -13.63 -0.13 -9.51
C LEU A 81 -13.50 -1.23 -10.58
N LEU A 82 -12.33 -1.86 -10.62
CA LEU A 82 -12.05 -2.93 -11.59
C LEU A 82 -12.90 -4.17 -11.30
N GLU A 83 -13.15 -4.50 -10.04
CA GLU A 83 -14.11 -5.53 -9.62
C GLU A 83 -15.52 -5.26 -10.17
N ILE A 84 -16.03 -4.03 -9.98
CA ILE A 84 -17.35 -3.62 -10.49
C ILE A 84 -17.39 -3.69 -12.01
N ALA A 85 -16.35 -3.19 -12.69
CA ALA A 85 -16.25 -3.25 -14.14
C ALA A 85 -16.23 -4.70 -14.64
N TRP A 86 -15.48 -5.59 -14.00
CA TRP A 86 -15.46 -7.02 -14.32
C TRP A 86 -16.83 -7.67 -14.16
N ALA A 87 -17.53 -7.42 -13.05
CA ALA A 87 -18.86 -7.98 -12.80
C ALA A 87 -19.91 -7.52 -13.85
N GLN A 88 -19.68 -6.38 -14.50
CA GLN A 88 -20.52 -5.85 -15.57
C GLN A 88 -20.04 -6.21 -16.99
N GLY A 89 -18.99 -7.04 -17.12
CA GLY A 89 -18.40 -7.38 -18.42
C GLY A 89 -17.62 -6.23 -19.08
N ALA A 90 -17.28 -5.20 -18.32
CA ALA A 90 -16.62 -3.97 -18.77
C ALA A 90 -15.14 -3.85 -18.31
N ALA A 91 -14.52 -4.93 -17.82
CA ALA A 91 -13.13 -4.91 -17.34
C ALA A 91 -12.15 -4.40 -18.41
N GLU A 92 -12.27 -4.87 -19.66
CA GLU A 92 -11.36 -4.44 -20.73
C GLU A 92 -11.53 -2.95 -21.05
N ALA A 93 -12.77 -2.45 -21.07
CA ALA A 93 -13.04 -1.02 -21.25
C ALA A 93 -12.48 -0.18 -20.09
N CYS A 94 -12.55 -0.68 -18.86
CA CYS A 94 -11.97 -0.04 -17.68
C CYS A 94 -10.44 0.02 -17.77
N LEU A 95 -9.77 -1.08 -18.14
CA LEU A 95 -8.33 -1.12 -18.32
C LEU A 95 -7.88 -0.22 -19.48
N ALA A 96 -8.59 -0.23 -20.61
CA ALA A 96 -8.28 0.65 -21.75
C ALA A 96 -8.44 2.14 -21.38
N TRP A 97 -9.48 2.48 -20.62
CA TRP A 97 -9.66 3.83 -20.10
C TRP A 97 -8.54 4.23 -19.11
N ALA A 98 -8.16 3.32 -18.21
CA ALA A 98 -7.12 3.59 -17.22
C ALA A 98 -5.76 3.86 -17.89
N ASP A 99 -5.42 3.08 -18.92
CA ASP A 99 -4.23 3.25 -19.76
C ASP A 99 -4.25 4.61 -20.45
N ALA A 100 -5.35 4.93 -21.14
CA ALA A 100 -5.52 6.21 -21.82
C ALA A 100 -5.50 7.43 -20.86
N ALA A 101 -5.95 7.25 -19.61
CA ALA A 101 -5.91 8.29 -18.59
C ALA A 101 -4.50 8.51 -18.01
N GLY A 102 -3.58 7.56 -18.17
CA GLY A 102 -2.21 7.63 -17.63
C GLY A 102 -2.04 6.94 -16.28
N PHE A 103 -2.88 5.96 -15.93
CA PHE A 103 -2.58 5.07 -14.81
C PHE A 103 -1.38 4.18 -15.16
N THR A 104 -0.43 4.06 -14.24
CA THR A 104 0.76 3.21 -14.42
C THR A 104 0.60 1.85 -13.73
N HIS A 105 -0.24 1.81 -12.71
CA HIS A 105 -0.52 0.64 -11.89
C HIS A 105 -2.04 0.43 -11.81
N VAL A 106 -2.44 -0.83 -11.61
CA VAL A 106 -3.82 -1.18 -11.28
C VAL A 106 -3.83 -2.20 -10.15
N GLU A 107 -4.84 -2.11 -9.30
CA GLU A 107 -5.11 -3.11 -8.27
C GLU A 107 -6.15 -4.11 -8.79
N VAL A 108 -5.87 -5.41 -8.64
CA VAL A 108 -6.80 -6.50 -8.96
C VAL A 108 -7.18 -7.23 -7.68
N SER A 109 -8.44 -7.07 -7.27
CA SER A 109 -8.97 -7.65 -6.05
C SER A 109 -10.24 -8.47 -6.33
N ARG A 110 -10.75 -9.16 -5.31
CA ARG A 110 -11.99 -9.97 -5.37
C ARG A 110 -12.75 -9.92 -4.05
N GLY A 111 -12.69 -8.78 -3.37
CA GLY A 111 -13.26 -8.59 -2.04
C GLY A 111 -14.70 -8.07 -2.04
N THR A 112 -15.14 -7.45 -3.14
CA THR A 112 -16.44 -6.77 -3.26
C THR A 112 -17.44 -7.58 -4.07
N VAL A 113 -17.03 -8.15 -5.21
CA VAL A 113 -17.91 -8.95 -6.07
C VAL A 113 -17.50 -10.43 -6.04
N PRO A 114 -18.45 -11.38 -6.14
CA PRO A 114 -18.11 -12.79 -6.26
C PRO A 114 -17.34 -13.08 -7.55
N MET A 115 -16.02 -13.19 -7.44
CA MET A 115 -15.10 -13.53 -8.53
C MET A 115 -14.33 -14.79 -8.14
N SER A 116 -14.14 -15.76 -9.04
CA SER A 116 -13.30 -16.95 -8.76
C SER A 116 -11.81 -16.59 -8.77
N LEU A 117 -10.96 -17.45 -8.19
CA LEU A 117 -9.50 -17.27 -8.30
C LEU A 117 -9.02 -17.31 -9.74
N ASP A 118 -9.56 -18.24 -10.54
CA ASP A 118 -9.18 -18.35 -11.96
C ASP A 118 -9.54 -17.09 -12.74
N ALA A 119 -10.71 -16.50 -12.46
CA ALA A 119 -11.11 -15.23 -13.06
C ALA A 119 -10.23 -14.06 -12.61
N LYS A 120 -9.84 -14.02 -11.32
CA LYS A 120 -8.88 -13.02 -10.81
C LYS A 120 -7.55 -13.13 -11.53
N HIS A 121 -6.98 -14.33 -11.61
CA HIS A 121 -5.67 -14.54 -12.25
C HIS A 121 -5.69 -14.27 -13.76
N GLU A 122 -6.79 -14.57 -14.44
CA GLU A 122 -6.97 -14.18 -15.84
C GLU A 122 -6.97 -12.66 -16.00
N LEU A 123 -7.65 -11.95 -15.10
CA LEU A 123 -7.66 -10.48 -15.09
C LEU A 123 -6.27 -9.90 -14.77
N VAL A 124 -5.52 -10.52 -13.84
CA VAL A 124 -4.12 -10.16 -13.54
C VAL A 124 -3.26 -10.26 -14.80
N ARG A 125 -3.32 -11.39 -15.52
CA ARG A 125 -2.51 -11.59 -16.75
C ARG A 125 -2.82 -10.52 -17.80
N ARG A 126 -4.10 -10.23 -18.05
CA ARG A 126 -4.52 -9.19 -19.00
C ARG A 126 -4.12 -7.78 -18.59
N ALA A 127 -4.15 -7.50 -17.29
CA ALA A 127 -3.72 -6.20 -16.77
C ALA A 127 -2.20 -6.03 -16.86
N ALA A 128 -1.42 -7.11 -16.64
CA ALA A 128 0.04 -7.10 -16.68
C ALA A 128 0.62 -6.77 -18.06
N ASP A 129 -0.16 -6.88 -19.14
CA ASP A 129 0.25 -6.46 -20.49
C ASP A 129 0.43 -4.93 -20.61
N ARG A 130 -0.19 -4.14 -19.71
CA ARG A 130 -0.20 -2.67 -19.75
C ARG A 130 0.27 -2.00 -18.46
N PHE A 131 0.11 -2.66 -17.32
CA PHE A 131 0.29 -2.06 -16.01
C PHE A 131 1.20 -2.88 -15.11
N VAL A 132 1.79 -2.21 -14.11
CA VAL A 132 2.28 -2.90 -12.93
C VAL A 132 1.08 -3.29 -12.07
N VAL A 133 0.86 -4.59 -11.90
CA VAL A 133 -0.32 -5.11 -11.18
C VAL A 133 -0.01 -5.30 -9.71
N LEU A 134 -0.80 -4.67 -8.85
CA LEU A 134 -0.92 -5.04 -7.44
C LEU A 134 -2.15 -5.96 -7.31
N THR A 135 -2.04 -7.09 -6.63
CA THR A 135 -3.24 -7.85 -6.23
C THR A 135 -3.58 -7.58 -4.79
N GLU A 136 -4.82 -7.83 -4.39
CA GLU A 136 -5.23 -7.77 -2.98
C GLU A 136 -5.68 -9.15 -2.53
N VAL A 137 -5.19 -9.60 -1.37
CA VAL A 137 -5.63 -10.82 -0.70
C VAL A 137 -6.29 -10.43 0.61
N GLY A 138 -7.44 -11.06 0.89
CA GLY A 138 -8.19 -10.87 2.12
C GLY A 138 -9.69 -10.78 1.87
N ALA A 139 -10.45 -10.69 2.95
CA ALA A 139 -11.89 -10.52 2.88
C ALA A 139 -12.25 -9.14 3.43
N LYS A 140 -13.09 -8.45 2.66
CA LYS A 140 -13.66 -7.16 3.03
C LYS A 140 -14.75 -7.31 4.11
N ASP A 141 -15.31 -8.51 4.30
CA ASP A 141 -16.33 -8.79 5.31
C ASP A 141 -15.70 -9.39 6.59
N PRO A 142 -15.86 -8.77 7.77
CA PRO A 142 -15.34 -9.30 9.03
C PRO A 142 -15.89 -10.70 9.38
N HIS A 143 -17.04 -11.09 8.83
CA HIS A 143 -17.64 -12.40 9.03
C HIS A 143 -17.07 -13.49 8.09
N GLN A 144 -16.33 -13.10 7.04
CA GLN A 144 -15.75 -14.02 6.07
C GLN A 144 -14.25 -14.21 6.32
N GLN A 145 -13.91 -14.84 7.45
CA GLN A 145 -12.51 -15.09 7.78
C GLN A 145 -11.91 -16.19 6.89
N ARG A 146 -10.84 -15.83 6.17
CA ARG A 146 -10.01 -16.77 5.42
C ARG A 146 -9.01 -17.47 6.35
N SER A 147 -8.76 -18.76 6.11
CA SER A 147 -7.73 -19.51 6.81
C SER A 147 -6.32 -19.08 6.38
N LEU A 148 -5.31 -19.38 7.20
CA LEU A 148 -3.90 -19.10 6.85
C LEU A 148 -3.50 -19.70 5.50
N GLY A 149 -3.91 -20.94 5.25
CA GLY A 149 -3.65 -21.62 3.98
C GLY A 149 -4.29 -20.93 2.77
N GLN A 150 -5.49 -20.34 2.94
CA GLN A 150 -6.14 -19.58 1.86
C GLN A 150 -5.42 -18.26 1.56
N TRP A 151 -4.90 -17.57 2.59
CA TRP A 151 -4.09 -16.37 2.41
C TRP A 151 -2.80 -16.68 1.65
N SER A 152 -2.06 -17.68 2.12
CA SER A 152 -0.77 -18.08 1.56
C SER A 152 -0.91 -18.61 0.12
N ASP A 153 -1.91 -19.46 -0.15
CA ASP A 153 -2.18 -20.00 -1.48
C ASP A 153 -2.62 -18.93 -2.47
N GLU A 154 -3.53 -18.02 -2.10
CA GLU A 154 -3.96 -16.93 -2.99
C GLU A 154 -2.80 -15.96 -3.28
N ALA A 155 -2.03 -15.55 -2.26
CA ALA A 155 -0.88 -14.67 -2.44
C ALA A 155 0.18 -15.28 -3.36
N GLY A 156 0.52 -16.56 -3.17
CA GLY A 156 1.46 -17.27 -4.03
C GLY A 156 0.96 -17.39 -5.48
N ARG A 157 -0.32 -17.70 -5.68
CA ARG A 157 -0.90 -17.82 -7.02
C ARG A 157 -1.05 -16.48 -7.73
N ASP A 158 -1.34 -15.40 -7.00
CA ASP A 158 -1.34 -14.04 -7.53
C ASP A 158 0.03 -13.67 -8.12
N ARG A 159 1.11 -13.97 -7.38
CA ARG A 159 2.49 -13.75 -7.88
C ARG A 159 2.78 -14.61 -9.11
N ALA A 160 2.37 -15.89 -9.10
CA ALA A 160 2.52 -16.78 -10.25
C ALA A 160 1.69 -16.33 -11.47
N ALA A 161 0.60 -15.57 -11.27
CA ALA A 161 -0.21 -14.99 -12.33
C ALA A 161 0.38 -13.71 -12.93
N GLY A 162 1.41 -13.12 -12.32
CA GLY A 162 2.10 -11.92 -12.81
C GLY A 162 1.94 -10.67 -11.94
N ALA A 163 1.35 -10.77 -10.75
CA ALA A 163 1.29 -9.65 -9.81
C ALA A 163 2.72 -9.21 -9.42
N ALA A 164 3.00 -7.91 -9.45
CA ALA A 164 4.27 -7.36 -8.99
C ALA A 164 4.36 -7.33 -7.46
N LEU A 165 3.25 -6.96 -6.82
CA LEU A 165 3.10 -6.89 -5.36
C LEU A 165 1.77 -7.51 -4.94
N VAL A 166 1.74 -8.10 -3.75
CA VAL A 166 0.51 -8.55 -3.08
C VAL A 166 0.19 -7.59 -1.94
N VAL A 167 -0.95 -6.94 -2.00
CA VAL A 167 -1.53 -6.13 -0.93
C VAL A 167 -2.24 -7.06 0.06
N ALA A 168 -1.82 -7.03 1.31
CA ALA A 168 -2.51 -7.73 2.39
C ALA A 168 -3.59 -6.81 3.00
N GLU A 169 -4.85 -7.18 2.79
CA GLU A 169 -6.03 -6.36 3.12
C GLU A 169 -6.09 -6.00 4.61
N GLY A 170 -6.33 -4.72 4.88
CA GLY A 170 -6.65 -4.16 6.19
C GLY A 170 -7.86 -3.21 6.16
N ARG A 171 -8.36 -2.87 4.97
CA ARG A 171 -9.28 -1.76 4.68
C ARG A 171 -8.73 -0.42 5.14
N GLN A 172 -9.46 0.65 4.83
CA GLN A 172 -9.22 1.98 5.41
C GLN A 172 -9.41 1.99 6.94
N SER A 173 -10.23 1.10 7.51
CA SER A 173 -10.48 1.08 8.95
C SER A 173 -9.34 0.48 9.76
N GLY A 174 -8.59 -0.47 9.19
CA GLY A 174 -7.56 -1.23 9.90
C GLY A 174 -8.15 -2.15 10.97
N THR A 175 -9.29 -2.80 10.71
CA THR A 175 -10.01 -3.65 11.70
C THR A 175 -10.54 -4.95 11.10
N VAL A 176 -10.00 -5.35 9.95
CA VAL A 176 -10.35 -6.58 9.23
C VAL A 176 -9.10 -7.14 8.55
N GLY A 177 -9.24 -8.31 7.92
CA GLY A 177 -8.16 -8.89 7.13
C GLY A 177 -6.98 -9.29 8.00
N ILE A 178 -5.84 -8.61 7.85
CA ILE A 178 -4.64 -8.80 8.69
C ILE A 178 -4.80 -8.24 10.11
N TYR A 179 -5.96 -7.68 10.46
CA TYR A 179 -6.28 -7.17 11.79
C TYR A 179 -7.48 -7.87 12.43
N ASP A 180 -7.56 -7.84 13.76
CA ASP A 180 -8.77 -8.15 14.53
C ASP A 180 -9.72 -6.93 14.61
N GLY A 181 -10.85 -7.07 15.32
CA GLY A 181 -11.88 -6.02 15.41
C GLY A 181 -11.40 -4.76 16.14
N GLU A 182 -10.39 -4.90 16.99
CA GLU A 182 -9.75 -3.85 17.78
C GLU A 182 -8.64 -3.15 16.96
N GLY A 183 -8.16 -3.78 15.90
CA GLY A 183 -7.11 -3.30 15.00
C GLY A 183 -5.71 -3.81 15.36
N SER A 184 -5.61 -4.83 16.20
CA SER A 184 -4.36 -5.54 16.49
C SER A 184 -3.99 -6.45 15.34
N VAL A 185 -2.69 -6.59 15.08
CA VAL A 185 -2.19 -7.38 13.96
C VAL A 185 -2.38 -8.87 14.23
N ARG A 186 -2.92 -9.59 13.25
CA ARG A 186 -3.01 -11.05 13.23
C ARG A 186 -1.68 -11.63 12.73
N GLU A 187 -0.71 -11.77 13.64
CA GLU A 187 0.68 -12.12 13.28
C GLU A 187 0.79 -13.37 12.41
N ALA A 188 0.04 -14.43 12.73
CA ALA A 188 0.06 -15.67 11.95
C ALA A 188 -0.39 -15.48 10.49
N VAL A 189 -1.30 -14.52 10.22
CA VAL A 189 -1.71 -14.18 8.84
C VAL A 189 -0.59 -13.44 8.13
N VAL A 190 0.03 -12.48 8.81
CA VAL A 190 1.18 -11.74 8.28
C VAL A 190 2.30 -12.70 7.91
N ASP A 191 2.67 -13.61 8.80
CA ASP A 191 3.73 -14.60 8.58
C ASP A 191 3.40 -15.52 7.41
N ALA A 192 2.15 -16.03 7.33
CA ALA A 192 1.72 -16.88 6.23
C ALA A 192 1.78 -16.21 4.85
N VAL A 193 1.56 -14.88 4.78
CA VAL A 193 1.71 -14.11 3.53
C VAL A 193 3.18 -13.87 3.22
N VAL A 194 4.00 -13.50 4.21
CA VAL A 194 5.45 -13.31 4.04
C VAL A 194 6.11 -14.60 3.54
N ASP A 195 5.76 -15.75 4.12
CA ASP A 195 6.29 -17.05 3.71
C ASP A 195 5.92 -17.39 2.25
N ALA A 196 4.77 -16.91 1.76
CA ALA A 196 4.31 -17.19 0.41
C ALA A 196 5.01 -16.34 -0.67
N VAL A 197 5.25 -15.05 -0.40
CA VAL A 197 5.66 -14.09 -1.44
C VAL A 197 6.93 -13.31 -1.12
N GLY A 198 7.52 -13.53 0.06
CA GLY A 198 8.63 -12.76 0.60
C GLY A 198 8.22 -11.38 1.11
N LEU A 199 8.98 -10.84 2.06
CA LEU A 199 8.69 -9.53 2.67
C LEU A 199 8.64 -8.40 1.62
N ASP A 200 9.53 -8.43 0.64
CA ASP A 200 9.62 -7.42 -0.42
C ASP A 200 8.47 -7.53 -1.44
N GLY A 201 7.81 -8.69 -1.52
CA GLY A 201 6.71 -8.98 -2.44
C GLY A 201 5.32 -8.64 -1.88
N VAL A 202 5.22 -8.20 -0.62
CA VAL A 202 3.96 -7.86 0.05
C VAL A 202 3.93 -6.38 0.41
N VAL A 203 2.75 -5.77 0.36
CA VAL A 203 2.42 -4.44 0.89
C VAL A 203 1.36 -4.64 1.98
N PHE A 204 1.66 -4.26 3.22
CA PHE A 204 0.68 -4.38 4.31
C PHE A 204 -0.14 -3.11 4.42
N GLU A 205 -1.46 -3.18 4.23
CA GLU A 205 -2.31 -2.03 4.48
C GLU A 205 -2.28 -1.67 5.97
N ALA A 206 -1.74 -0.49 6.32
CA ALA A 206 -1.55 -0.03 7.68
C ALA A 206 -2.06 1.41 7.85
N PRO A 207 -3.39 1.64 7.83
CA PRO A 207 -3.98 2.97 7.85
C PRO A 207 -3.82 3.70 9.19
N ARG A 208 -3.38 3.03 10.27
CA ARG A 208 -3.18 3.64 11.60
C ARG A 208 -1.71 3.69 11.96
N ALA A 209 -1.27 4.79 12.57
CA ALA A 209 0.11 4.95 13.05
C ALA A 209 0.61 3.79 13.94
N GLY A 210 -0.22 3.24 14.83
CA GLY A 210 0.15 2.09 15.66
C GLY A 210 0.46 0.82 14.86
N GLN A 211 -0.25 0.63 13.74
CA GLN A 211 -0.06 -0.49 12.82
C GLN A 211 1.21 -0.29 11.99
N GLN A 212 1.43 0.93 11.48
CA GLN A 212 2.67 1.31 10.78
C GLN A 212 3.89 1.07 11.68
N ALA A 213 3.84 1.55 12.93
CA ALA A 213 4.89 1.35 13.91
C ALA A 213 5.11 -0.13 14.26
N TRP A 214 4.05 -0.95 14.29
CA TRP A 214 4.18 -2.39 14.51
C TRP A 214 4.98 -3.06 13.39
N PHE A 215 4.63 -2.81 12.12
CA PHE A 215 5.34 -3.38 10.98
C PHE A 215 6.80 -2.91 10.90
N ILE A 216 7.06 -1.63 11.17
CA ILE A 216 8.43 -1.08 11.19
C ILE A 216 9.26 -1.71 12.30
N ARG A 217 8.68 -1.96 13.49
CA ARG A 217 9.36 -2.66 14.58
C ARG A 217 9.67 -4.11 14.23
N ARG A 218 8.75 -4.81 13.58
CA ARG A 218 8.91 -6.22 13.26
C ARG A 218 9.89 -6.46 12.11
N PHE A 219 9.79 -5.69 11.04
CA PHE A 219 10.48 -5.94 9.78
C PHE A 219 11.50 -4.87 9.41
N GLY A 220 11.63 -3.82 10.23
CA GLY A 220 12.53 -2.71 9.99
C GLY A 220 11.94 -1.62 9.08
N PRO A 221 12.69 -0.54 8.85
CA PRO A 221 12.24 0.63 8.08
C PRO A 221 12.07 0.36 6.58
N GLY A 222 12.49 -0.82 6.11
CA GLY A 222 12.32 -1.32 4.75
C GLY A 222 11.00 -2.05 4.48
N VAL A 223 10.07 -2.13 5.44
CA VAL A 223 8.76 -2.78 5.20
C VAL A 223 7.87 -1.95 4.27
N ASN A 224 7.17 -2.60 3.34
CA ASN A 224 6.22 -1.93 2.45
C ASN A 224 4.88 -1.69 3.18
N LEU A 225 4.40 -0.44 3.17
CA LEU A 225 3.16 -0.06 3.86
C LEU A 225 2.15 0.51 2.85
N GLY A 226 0.93 0.01 2.92
CA GLY A 226 -0.23 0.40 2.11
C GLY A 226 -1.26 1.17 2.93
N ASN A 227 -2.24 1.75 2.25
CA ASN A 227 -3.28 2.61 2.83
C ASN A 227 -2.76 3.69 3.80
N VAL A 228 -1.55 4.21 3.58
CA VAL A 228 -1.07 5.37 4.33
C VAL A 228 -1.96 6.56 3.97
N ALA A 229 -2.51 7.22 4.99
CA ALA A 229 -3.34 8.41 4.77
C ALA A 229 -2.51 9.56 4.19
N LEU A 230 -3.15 10.42 3.40
CA LEU A 230 -2.50 11.56 2.76
C LEU A 230 -1.82 12.49 3.78
N GLU A 231 -2.42 12.68 4.95
CA GLU A 231 -1.91 13.51 6.03
C GLU A 231 -0.75 12.85 6.79
N GLU A 232 -0.54 11.54 6.62
CA GLU A 232 0.47 10.76 7.34
C GLU A 232 1.76 10.53 6.53
N ILE A 233 1.91 11.11 5.33
CA ILE A 233 3.11 10.91 4.48
C ILE A 233 4.41 11.20 5.24
N LEU A 234 4.51 12.34 5.91
CA LEU A 234 5.70 12.67 6.72
C LEU A 234 5.73 11.85 8.02
N SER A 235 4.56 11.58 8.60
CA SER A 235 4.44 10.82 9.85
C SER A 235 5.03 9.42 9.71
N VAL A 236 4.69 8.68 8.63
CA VAL A 236 5.24 7.34 8.39
C VAL A 236 6.74 7.38 8.14
N GLU A 237 7.27 8.39 7.45
CA GLU A 237 8.72 8.51 7.26
C GLU A 237 9.43 8.80 8.59
N THR A 238 8.85 9.62 9.49
CA THR A 238 9.42 9.80 10.83
C THR A 238 9.41 8.50 11.65
N LEU A 239 8.41 7.63 11.48
CA LEU A 239 8.43 6.29 12.06
C LEU A 239 9.57 5.44 11.49
N ARG A 240 9.76 5.45 10.16
CA ARG A 240 10.85 4.70 9.51
C ARG A 240 12.24 5.19 9.96
N LEU A 241 12.38 6.49 10.20
CA LEU A 241 13.64 7.10 10.63
C LEU A 241 13.83 7.10 12.15
N GLY A 242 12.95 6.45 12.93
CA GLY A 242 13.03 6.45 14.39
C GLY A 242 12.94 7.85 15.02
N LEU A 243 12.33 8.81 14.33
CA LEU A 243 12.13 10.20 14.75
C LEU A 243 10.79 10.41 15.49
N ARG A 244 10.09 9.33 15.78
CA ARG A 244 8.83 9.31 16.53
C ARG A 244 8.92 8.26 17.63
N SER A 245 8.30 8.52 18.78
CA SER A 245 8.48 7.73 20.01
C SER A 245 8.22 6.23 19.81
N ASP A 246 7.24 5.88 18.98
CA ASP A 246 6.84 4.50 18.71
C ASP A 246 7.98 3.64 18.12
N THR A 247 8.96 4.25 17.47
CA THR A 247 10.09 3.60 16.79
C THR A 247 11.45 4.20 17.17
N ALA A 248 11.54 4.96 18.26
CA ALA A 248 12.77 5.67 18.64
C ALA A 248 13.99 4.75 18.78
N HIS A 249 13.82 3.52 19.26
CA HIS A 249 14.88 2.50 19.37
C HIS A 249 15.52 2.12 18.02
N VAL A 250 14.88 2.43 16.88
CA VAL A 250 15.47 2.22 15.55
C VAL A 250 16.64 3.19 15.30
N SER A 251 16.64 4.35 15.96
CA SER A 251 17.64 5.41 15.79
C SER A 251 18.43 5.72 17.06
N VAL A 252 17.91 5.36 18.23
CA VAL A 252 18.55 5.52 19.53
C VAL A 252 19.28 4.21 19.89
N PRO A 253 20.61 4.23 20.09
CA PRO A 253 21.35 3.05 20.55
C PRO A 253 20.84 2.55 21.91
N ASP A 254 20.84 1.23 22.13
CA ASP A 254 20.44 0.61 23.41
C ASP A 254 21.25 1.10 24.63
N ALA A 255 22.42 1.70 24.38
CA ALA A 255 23.35 2.18 25.40
C ALA A 255 23.15 3.67 25.72
N ILE A 256 21.99 4.04 26.25
CA ILE A 256 21.89 5.20 27.14
C ILE A 256 21.69 4.65 28.54
N THR A 257 22.80 4.30 29.21
CA THR A 257 22.76 4.07 30.67
C THR A 257 22.11 5.28 31.31
N PRO A 258 20.97 5.13 32.00
CA PRO A 258 20.39 6.26 32.71
C PRO A 258 21.42 6.77 33.73
N GLU A 259 21.66 8.08 33.78
CA GLU A 259 22.40 8.65 34.90
C GLU A 259 21.70 8.23 36.20
N PRO A 260 22.44 7.81 37.23
CA PRO A 260 21.83 7.53 38.52
C PRO A 260 21.15 8.81 39.00
N VAL A 261 19.83 8.72 39.20
CA VAL A 261 19.03 9.77 39.81
C VAL A 261 19.70 10.12 41.15
N ARG A 262 20.23 11.35 41.26
CA ARG A 262 20.78 11.88 42.51
C ARG A 262 19.66 12.29 43.46
#